data_AF-A0A373DI85-F1
#
_entry.id   AF-A0A373DI85-F1
#
_cell.length_a   1.000
_cell.length_b   1.000
_cell.length_c   1.000
_cell.angle_alpha   90.00
_cell.angle_beta   90.00
_cell.angle_gamma   90.00
#
_symmetry.space_group_name_H-M   'P 1'
#
loop_
_entity.id
_entity.type
_entity.pdbx_description
1 polymer ?
#
loop_
_entity_poly.entity_id
_entity_poly.type
_entity_poly.pdbx_seq_one_letter_code
_entity_poly.pdbx_strand_id
1 'polypeptide(L)'
;MDTTITVNHVPVDQEEAARIARWLDELAERYEFFQPEIGVECRNEQFLGHVFLANYDHKYQIDGLDTLARVLSRLLPGCDVDVEEEGFHDGHWAERATYRSGRKLRSSSKQWVDTDVNED
;
A
#
# COMPACT_ATOMS: atom_id res chain seq x y z
N MET A 1 12.46 1.27 6.65
CA MET A 1 11.11 1.20 7.24
C MET A 1 10.25 1.59 6.08
N ASP A 2 9.63 0.59 5.51
CA ASP A 2 9.22 0.66 4.12
C ASP A 2 7.71 0.77 4.15
N THR A 3 7.17 1.85 3.59
CA THR A 3 5.73 2.04 3.57
C THR A 3 5.19 1.80 2.18
N THR A 4 4.21 0.92 2.09
CA THR A 4 3.57 0.54 0.84
C THR A 4 2.08 0.87 0.90
N ILE A 5 1.60 1.58 -0.12
CA ILE A 5 0.18 1.79 -0.38
C ILE A 5 -0.23 0.88 -1.53
N THR A 6 -1.18 -0.03 -1.31
CA THR A 6 -1.65 -0.98 -2.33
C THR A 6 -3.12 -0.77 -2.61
N VAL A 7 -3.48 -0.50 -3.87
CA VAL A 7 -4.86 -0.48 -4.35
C VAL A 7 -5.19 -1.87 -4.89
N ASN A 8 -6.02 -2.62 -4.17
CA ASN A 8 -6.50 -3.93 -4.56
C ASN A 8 -7.82 -3.84 -5.32
N HIS A 9 -8.14 -4.93 -6.02
CA HIS A 9 -9.40 -5.08 -6.73
C HIS A 9 -9.57 -4.06 -7.86
N VAL A 10 -8.48 -3.62 -8.49
CA VAL A 10 -8.52 -2.74 -9.64
C VAL A 10 -9.13 -3.49 -10.84
N PRO A 11 -10.20 -2.97 -11.46
CA PRO A 11 -10.74 -3.51 -12.71
C PRO A 11 -9.63 -3.81 -13.70
N VAL A 12 -9.69 -4.96 -14.38
CA VAL A 12 -8.64 -5.48 -15.29
C VAL A 12 -8.60 -4.69 -16.62
N ASP A 13 -8.80 -3.38 -16.58
CA ASP A 13 -8.58 -2.49 -17.70
C ASP A 13 -7.18 -1.87 -17.56
N GLN A 14 -6.35 -2.07 -18.58
CA GLN A 14 -5.01 -1.49 -18.63
C GLN A 14 -5.05 0.03 -18.56
N GLU A 15 -6.09 0.67 -19.11
CA GLU A 15 -6.25 2.13 -19.02
C GLU A 15 -6.50 2.58 -17.58
N GLU A 16 -7.34 1.85 -16.84
CA GLU A 16 -7.66 2.16 -15.44
C GLU A 16 -6.45 1.93 -14.53
N ALA A 17 -5.72 0.84 -14.71
CA ALA A 17 -4.48 0.57 -13.96
C ALA A 17 -3.42 1.66 -14.24
N ALA A 18 -3.22 2.05 -15.49
CA ALA A 18 -2.30 3.12 -15.87
C ALA A 18 -2.74 4.48 -15.30
N ARG A 19 -4.05 4.74 -15.23
CA ARG A 19 -4.62 5.95 -14.63
C ARG A 19 -4.35 6.00 -13.12
N ILE A 20 -4.52 4.90 -12.41
CA ILE A 20 -4.24 4.79 -10.97
C ILE A 20 -2.74 4.93 -10.71
N ALA A 21 -1.88 4.28 -11.51
CA ALA A 21 -0.43 4.40 -11.38
C ALA A 21 0.03 5.86 -11.51
N ARG A 22 -0.51 6.61 -12.47
CA ARG A 22 -0.22 8.05 -12.63
C ARG A 22 -0.66 8.88 -11.43
N TRP A 23 -1.81 8.57 -10.83
CA TRP A 23 -2.25 9.26 -9.61
C TRP A 23 -1.32 9.00 -8.45
N LEU A 24 -0.82 7.76 -8.30
CA LEU A 24 0.15 7.43 -7.26
C LEU A 24 1.50 8.14 -7.50
N ASP A 25 1.92 8.30 -8.75
CA ASP A 25 3.11 9.05 -9.14
C ASP A 25 3.02 10.53 -8.77
N GLU A 26 1.91 11.19 -9.16
CA GLU A 26 1.64 12.58 -8.77
C GLU A 26 1.56 12.77 -7.24
N LEU A 27 1.07 11.76 -6.53
CA LEU A 27 1.04 11.78 -5.07
C LEU A 27 2.44 11.64 -4.49
N ALA A 28 3.24 10.71 -5.01
CA ALA A 28 4.61 10.51 -4.55
C ALA A 28 5.45 11.79 -4.73
N GLU A 29 5.30 12.49 -5.86
CA GLU A 29 5.94 13.79 -6.09
C GLU A 29 5.46 14.85 -5.09
N ARG A 30 4.15 15.01 -4.90
CA ARG A 30 3.58 16.04 -4.01
C ARG A 30 3.93 15.84 -2.55
N TYR A 31 4.08 14.60 -2.12
CA TYR A 31 4.46 14.25 -0.76
C TYR A 31 5.98 14.03 -0.63
N GLU A 32 6.78 14.37 -1.66
CA GLU A 32 8.24 14.29 -1.62
C GLU A 32 8.76 12.90 -1.20
N PHE A 33 8.16 11.83 -1.75
CA PHE A 33 8.62 10.47 -1.54
C PHE A 33 10.04 10.31 -2.09
N PHE A 34 10.89 9.60 -1.36
CA PHE A 34 12.28 9.40 -1.77
C PHE A 34 12.40 8.10 -2.58
N GLN A 35 12.58 8.25 -3.89
CA GLN A 35 12.70 7.10 -4.83
C GLN A 35 11.50 6.14 -4.75
N PRO A 36 10.26 6.63 -4.95
CA PRO A 36 9.08 5.78 -4.92
C PRO A 36 9.14 4.70 -6.01
N GLU A 37 8.71 3.48 -5.67
CA GLU A 37 8.49 2.41 -6.62
C GLU A 37 6.99 2.27 -6.88
N ILE A 38 6.60 2.35 -8.15
CA ILE A 38 5.21 2.19 -8.58
C ILE A 38 5.12 0.96 -9.47
N GLY A 39 4.29 0.00 -9.07
CA GLY A 39 4.10 -1.24 -9.80
C GLY A 39 2.63 -1.55 -10.07
N VAL A 40 2.41 -2.30 -11.16
CA VAL A 40 1.12 -2.89 -11.50
C VAL A 40 1.31 -4.39 -11.58
N GLU A 41 0.63 -5.13 -10.72
CA GLU A 41 0.64 -6.59 -10.75
C GLU A 41 -0.74 -7.11 -11.15
N CYS A 42 -0.78 -7.89 -12.23
CA CYS A 42 -1.97 -8.61 -12.64
C CYS A 42 -1.91 -10.02 -12.07
N ARG A 43 -2.68 -10.31 -11.03
CA ARG A 43 -2.91 -11.70 -10.61
C ARG A 43 -3.90 -12.34 -11.57
N ASN A 44 -3.37 -12.99 -12.62
CA ASN A 44 -4.07 -13.93 -13.52
C ASN A 44 -5.40 -13.44 -14.17
N GLU A 45 -5.89 -14.15 -15.20
CA GLU A 45 -7.00 -13.71 -16.08
C GLU A 45 -8.37 -13.54 -15.38
N GLN A 46 -8.46 -13.85 -14.08
CA GLN A 46 -9.71 -13.89 -13.32
C GLN A 46 -9.72 -12.95 -12.11
N PHE A 47 -8.57 -12.38 -11.72
CA PHE A 47 -8.51 -11.47 -10.58
C PHE A 47 -8.06 -10.07 -11.00
N LEU A 48 -8.78 -9.13 -10.42
CA LEU A 48 -8.55 -7.69 -10.45
C LEU A 48 -7.11 -7.39 -10.01
N GLY A 49 -6.35 -6.66 -10.82
CA GLY A 49 -4.95 -6.34 -10.54
C GLY A 49 -4.80 -5.46 -9.30
N HIS A 50 -3.57 -5.30 -8.81
CA HIS A 50 -3.26 -4.29 -7.81
C HIS A 50 -2.21 -3.31 -8.32
N VAL A 51 -2.39 -2.04 -7.96
CA VAL A 51 -1.41 -0.98 -8.22
C VAL A 51 -0.85 -0.55 -6.87
N PHE A 52 0.46 -0.51 -6.74
CA PHE A 52 1.10 -0.16 -5.47
C PHE A 52 2.08 1.01 -5.62
N LEU A 53 2.29 1.72 -4.52
CA LEU A 53 3.32 2.74 -4.31
C LEU A 53 4.12 2.34 -3.06
N ALA A 54 5.36 1.92 -3.24
CA ALA A 54 6.29 1.62 -2.17
C ALA A 54 7.31 2.75 -1.97
N ASN A 55 7.66 3.04 -0.72
CA ASN A 55 8.67 4.03 -0.35
C ASN A 55 9.56 3.46 0.75
N TYR A 56 10.85 3.35 0.46
CA TYR A 56 11.84 2.71 1.33
C TYR A 56 12.62 3.77 2.13
N ASP A 57 11.92 4.78 2.68
CA ASP A 57 12.50 5.86 3.48
C ASP A 57 11.86 5.94 4.88
N HIS A 58 12.70 5.95 5.91
CA HIS A 58 12.35 5.98 7.34
C HIS A 58 11.65 7.27 7.79
N LYS A 59 11.52 8.27 6.92
CA LYS A 59 10.87 9.55 7.23
C LYS A 59 9.35 9.48 7.32
N TYR A 60 8.73 8.49 6.67
CA TYR A 60 7.27 8.40 6.59
C TYR A 60 6.75 7.32 7.53
N GLN A 61 6.03 7.75 8.56
CA GLN A 61 5.26 6.88 9.45
C GLN A 61 3.82 6.76 8.94
N ILE A 62 3.20 5.60 9.21
CA ILE A 62 1.88 5.17 8.75
C ILE A 62 0.78 6.22 8.99
N ASP A 63 0.88 7.03 10.05
CA ASP A 63 -0.09 8.07 10.38
C ASP A 63 -0.25 9.13 9.27
N GLY A 64 0.84 9.47 8.58
CA GLY A 64 0.79 10.39 7.43
C GLY A 64 0.13 9.77 6.20
N LEU A 65 0.31 8.46 6.02
CA LEU A 65 -0.16 7.71 4.85
C LEU A 65 -1.55 7.10 5.03
N ASP A 66 -2.04 6.99 6.27
CA ASP A 66 -3.40 6.59 6.63
C ASP A 66 -4.46 7.55 6.04
N THR A 67 -4.17 8.85 6.11
CA THR A 67 -5.03 9.89 5.52
C THR A 67 -5.08 9.75 4.01
N LEU A 68 -3.93 9.48 3.38
CA LEU A 68 -3.84 9.30 1.93
C LEU A 68 -4.60 8.05 1.46
N ALA A 69 -4.40 6.92 2.13
CA ALA A 69 -5.13 5.67 1.85
C ALA A 69 -6.65 5.85 1.99
N ARG A 70 -7.09 6.59 3.01
CA ARG A 70 -8.50 6.94 3.19
C ARG A 70 -9.04 7.77 2.03
N VAL A 71 -8.33 8.79 1.57
CA VAL A 71 -8.75 9.62 0.42
C VAL A 71 -8.82 8.78 -0.86
N LEU A 72 -7.79 8.00 -1.15
CA LEU A 72 -7.74 7.11 -2.31
C LEU A 72 -8.93 6.14 -2.34
N SER A 73 -9.27 5.52 -1.20
CA SER A 73 -10.41 4.61 -1.11
C SER A 73 -11.78 5.27 -1.36
N ARG A 74 -11.89 6.61 -1.26
CA ARG A 74 -13.10 7.36 -1.65
C ARG A 74 -13.16 7.62 -3.15
N LEU A 75 -12.00 7.82 -3.77
CA LEU A 75 -11.88 8.11 -5.20
C LEU A 75 -12.05 6.84 -6.06
N LEU A 76 -11.78 5.67 -5.49
CA LEU A 76 -11.83 4.37 -6.16
C LEU A 76 -12.95 3.50 -5.56
N PRO A 77 -14.23 3.77 -5.86
CA PRO A 77 -15.33 2.99 -5.34
C PRO A 77 -15.25 1.55 -5.86
N GLY A 78 -15.26 0.58 -4.93
CA GLY A 78 -15.13 -0.85 -5.25
C GLY A 78 -13.73 -1.43 -5.06
N CYS A 79 -12.72 -0.57 -4.85
CA CYS A 79 -11.36 -1.00 -4.52
C CYS A 79 -11.12 -0.99 -3.00
N ASP A 80 -10.20 -1.84 -2.55
CA ASP A 80 -9.64 -1.78 -1.21
C ASP A 80 -8.27 -1.11 -1.27
N VAL A 81 -8.01 -0.15 -0.39
CA VAL A 81 -6.71 0.50 -0.29
C VAL A 81 -6.05 0.06 1.01
N ASP A 82 -4.96 -0.68 0.89
CA ASP A 82 -4.11 -1.08 2.00
C ASP A 82 -2.96 -0.10 2.17
N VAL A 83 -2.58 0.13 3.42
CA VAL A 83 -1.35 0.78 3.81
C VAL A 83 -0.60 -0.17 4.75
N GLU A 84 0.67 -0.41 4.46
CA GLU A 84 1.53 -1.35 5.20
C GLU A 84 2.85 -0.67 5.52
N GLU A 85 3.28 -0.65 6.78
CA GLU A 85 4.60 -0.16 7.21
C GLU A 85 5.45 -1.34 7.67
N GLU A 86 6.60 -1.59 7.05
CA GLU A 86 7.56 -2.61 7.44
C GLU A 86 8.43 -2.13 8.59
N GLY A 87 8.43 -2.89 9.70
CA GLY A 87 9.26 -2.61 10.87
C GLY A 87 10.75 -2.66 10.56
N PHE A 88 11.56 -2.05 11.41
CA PHE A 88 13.01 -1.86 11.21
C PHE A 88 13.84 -3.17 11.13
N HIS A 89 13.23 -4.34 11.34
CA HIS A 89 13.88 -5.65 11.37
C HIS A 89 12.98 -6.72 10.73
N ASP A 90 13.53 -7.43 9.74
CA ASP A 90 13.11 -8.75 9.26
C ASP A 90 11.82 -8.93 8.46
N GLY A 91 11.68 -8.27 7.30
CA GLY A 91 10.87 -8.78 6.17
C GLY A 91 9.38 -8.95 6.45
N HIS A 92 8.88 -8.30 7.50
CA HIS A 92 7.59 -8.57 8.11
C HIS A 92 6.94 -7.26 8.61
N TRP A 93 5.79 -6.92 8.03
CA TRP A 93 5.02 -5.69 8.29
C TRP A 93 4.72 -5.43 9.78
N ALA A 94 5.01 -4.22 10.27
CA ALA A 94 4.74 -3.78 11.64
C ALA A 94 3.28 -3.34 11.83
N GLU A 95 2.73 -2.57 10.89
CA GLU A 95 1.35 -2.08 10.95
C GLU A 95 0.67 -2.14 9.58
N ARG A 96 -0.62 -2.52 9.58
CA ARG A 96 -1.47 -2.52 8.38
C ARG A 96 -2.84 -1.90 8.65
N ALA A 97 -3.30 -1.08 7.72
CA ALA A 97 -4.66 -0.56 7.67
C ALA A 97 -5.30 -0.77 6.29
N THR A 98 -6.56 -1.21 6.27
CA THR A 98 -7.34 -1.38 5.03
C THR A 98 -8.51 -0.41 4.99
N TYR A 99 -8.70 0.24 3.84
CA TYR A 99 -9.72 1.25 3.60
C TYR A 99 -10.64 0.88 2.43
N ARG A 100 -11.95 1.13 2.60
CA ARG A 100 -12.94 1.07 1.51
C ARG A 100 -13.91 2.23 1.63
N SER A 101 -14.13 2.96 0.55
CA SER A 101 -15.07 4.10 0.50
C SER A 101 -14.84 5.11 1.63
N GLY A 102 -13.57 5.34 1.99
CA GLY A 102 -13.16 6.25 3.05
C GLY A 102 -13.37 5.76 4.49
N ARG A 103 -13.74 4.49 4.68
CA ARG A 103 -13.89 3.86 5.99
C ARG A 103 -12.76 2.87 6.24
N LYS A 104 -12.19 2.91 7.44
CA LYS A 104 -11.22 1.90 7.91
C LYS A 104 -12.00 0.60 8.13
N LEU A 105 -11.69 -0.42 7.35
CA LEU A 105 -12.30 -1.74 7.49
C LEU A 105 -11.60 -2.56 8.57
N ARG A 106 -10.26 -2.49 8.60
CA ARG A 106 -9.41 -3.29 9.49
C ARG A 106 -8.16 -2.49 9.84
N SER A 107 -7.68 -2.70 11.06
CA SER A 107 -6.34 -2.33 11.48
C SER A 107 -5.74 -3.50 12.23
N SER A 108 -4.56 -3.94 11.82
CA SER A 108 -3.78 -4.92 12.56
C SER A 108 -2.42 -4.31 12.84
N SER A 109 -2.09 -4.17 14.12
CA SER A 109 -0.70 -4.16 14.57
C SER A 109 -0.25 -5.62 14.60
N LYS A 110 0.89 -5.99 13.98
CA LYS A 110 1.43 -7.33 14.25
C LYS A 110 1.74 -7.44 15.75
N GLN A 111 1.28 -8.51 16.37
CA GLN A 111 2.05 -9.08 17.49
C GLN A 111 3.32 -9.63 16.88
N TRP A 112 4.47 -9.17 17.37
CA TRP A 112 5.76 -9.82 17.12
C TRP A 112 5.59 -11.30 17.45
N VAL A 113 5.57 -12.16 16.44
CA VAL A 113 5.83 -13.56 16.68
C VAL A 113 7.35 -13.63 16.63
N ASP A 114 7.97 -13.68 17.82
CA ASP A 114 9.37 -14.12 17.96
C ASP A 114 9.47 -15.47 17.26
N THR A 115 9.80 -15.44 15.97
CA THR A 115 10.19 -16.62 15.26
C THR A 115 11.68 -16.63 15.53
N ASP A 116 12.10 -17.42 16.52
CA ASP A 116 13.52 -17.69 16.77
C ASP A 116 14.17 -17.92 15.41
N VAL A 117 14.97 -16.96 14.97
CA VAL A 117 15.87 -17.12 13.84
C VAL A 117 16.90 -18.12 14.35
N ASN A 118 16.60 -19.40 14.17
CA ASN A 118 17.61 -20.43 14.30
C ASN A 118 18.62 -20.17 13.18
N GLU A 119 19.70 -19.48 13.54
CA GLU A 119 20.94 -19.47 12.80
C GLU A 119 21.46 -20.92 12.72
N ASP A 120 21.39 -21.52 11.53
CA ASP A 120 22.17 -22.71 11.14
C ASP A 120 22.99 -22.39 9.88
#